data_AF-T0Y0B4-F1
#
_entry.id   AF-T0Y0B4-F1
#
_cell.length_a   1.000
_cell.length_b   1.000
_cell.length_c   1.000
_cell.angle_alpha   90.00
_cell.angle_beta   90.00
_cell.angle_gamma   90.00
#
_symmetry.space_group_name_H-M   'P 1'
#
loop_
_entity.id
_entity.type
_entity.pdbx_description
1 polymer ?
#
loop_
_entity_poly.entity_id
_entity_poly.type
_entity_poly.pdbx_seq_one_letter_code
_entity_poly.pdbx_strand_id
1 'polypeptide(L)'
;MRMRRRNFHSSNGERKRPLRLHGTIARDIGVRIVGGRITPGSVLEGEIEASERLKVSRTAYREAVRILAAKGLIESRPKLGTRVSEPRRWHLLDPDVISW
;
A
#
# COMPACT_ATOMS: atom_id res chain seq x y z
N MET A 1 56.89 7.38 11.40
CA MET A 1 56.33 8.65 10.89
C MET A 1 55.12 8.33 10.02
N ARG A 2 53.90 8.72 10.47
CA ARG A 2 52.62 8.84 9.74
C ARG A 2 52.11 7.64 8.91
N MET A 3 50.84 7.26 8.89
CA MET A 3 49.63 7.56 9.65
C MET A 3 48.58 6.60 9.08
N ARG A 4 47.70 6.09 9.95
CA ARG A 4 46.46 5.40 9.58
C ARG A 4 45.70 6.14 8.48
N ARG A 5 45.09 5.41 7.54
CA ARG A 5 43.74 5.73 7.05
C ARG A 5 42.90 4.47 6.90
N ARG A 6 41.90 4.40 7.77
CA ARG A 6 40.72 3.54 7.75
C ARG A 6 40.00 3.70 6.41
N ASN A 7 39.71 2.60 5.71
CA ASN A 7 38.65 2.61 4.71
C ASN A 7 37.32 2.41 5.44
N PHE A 8 36.65 3.53 5.67
CA PHE A 8 35.29 3.62 6.20
C PHE A 8 34.52 4.48 5.21
N HIS A 9 33.84 3.88 4.24
CA HIS A 9 32.80 4.50 3.39
C HIS A 9 32.05 3.36 2.68
N SER A 10 30.73 3.28 2.59
CA SER A 10 29.64 3.99 3.23
C SER A 10 28.38 3.13 2.98
N SER A 11 27.49 3.12 3.95
CA SER A 11 26.14 2.58 3.92
C SER A 11 25.35 3.05 2.69
N ASN A 12 24.96 2.12 1.80
CA ASN A 12 23.97 2.39 0.74
C ASN A 12 22.72 1.51 0.90
N GLY A 13 22.19 1.45 2.12
CA GLY A 13 20.80 1.05 2.36
C GLY A 13 19.88 2.21 1.99
N GLU A 14 19.81 2.54 0.71
CA GLU A 14 18.92 3.57 0.16
C GLU A 14 17.50 3.31 0.64
N ARG A 15 16.98 4.27 1.40
CA ARG A 15 15.57 4.43 1.77
C ARG A 15 14.72 4.10 0.54
N LYS A 16 14.09 2.91 0.49
CA LYS A 16 13.08 2.58 -0.53
C LYS A 16 12.13 3.77 -0.59
N ARG A 17 12.21 4.53 -1.70
CA ARG A 17 11.54 5.83 -1.85
C ARG A 17 10.08 5.68 -1.39
N PRO A 18 9.51 6.61 -0.61
CA PRO A 18 8.14 6.50 -0.09
C PRO A 18 7.11 6.14 -1.17
N LEU A 19 7.33 6.64 -2.40
CA LEU A 19 6.59 6.31 -3.62
C LEU A 19 6.49 4.81 -3.93
N ARG A 20 7.58 4.06 -3.77
CA ARG A 20 7.61 2.61 -3.99
C ARG A 20 6.93 1.85 -2.86
N LEU A 21 7.01 2.35 -1.63
CA LEU A 21 6.45 1.65 -0.47
C LEU A 21 4.92 1.61 -0.51
N HIS A 22 4.26 2.76 -0.70
CA HIS A 22 2.80 2.77 -0.78
C HIS A 22 2.27 2.03 -2.01
N GLY A 23 2.98 2.07 -3.15
CA GLY A 23 2.63 1.27 -4.32
C GLY A 23 2.73 -0.24 -4.06
N THR A 24 3.72 -0.67 -3.27
CA THR A 24 3.85 -2.07 -2.84
C THR A 24 2.70 -2.49 -1.91
N ILE A 25 2.34 -1.63 -0.95
CA ILE A 25 1.20 -1.88 -0.05
C ILE A 25 -0.11 -1.95 -0.84
N ALA A 26 -0.33 -1.02 -1.77
CA ALA A 26 -1.51 -1.00 -2.63
C ALA A 26 -1.61 -2.28 -3.46
N ARG A 27 -0.49 -2.72 -4.07
CA ARG A 27 -0.44 -3.97 -4.82
C ARG A 27 -0.80 -5.18 -3.96
N ASP A 28 -0.23 -5.31 -2.75
CA ASP A 28 -0.54 -6.44 -1.86
C ASP A 28 -2.04 -6.53 -1.54
N ILE A 29 -2.64 -5.41 -1.15
CA ILE A 29 -4.06 -5.35 -0.84
C ILE A 29 -4.91 -5.57 -2.10
N GLY A 30 -4.51 -4.96 -3.23
CA GLY A 30 -5.19 -5.08 -4.51
C GLY A 30 -5.27 -6.52 -5.01
N VAL A 31 -4.15 -7.25 -5.01
CA VAL A 31 -4.09 -8.68 -5.39
C VAL A 31 -5.01 -9.52 -4.50
N ARG A 32 -5.09 -9.21 -3.20
CA ARG A 32 -5.98 -9.91 -2.27
C ARG A 32 -7.45 -9.61 -2.52
N ILE A 33 -7.80 -8.40 -2.95
CA ILE A 33 -9.16 -8.03 -3.33
C ILE A 33 -9.55 -8.71 -4.65
N VAL A 34 -8.74 -8.53 -5.70
CA VAL A 34 -9.00 -9.08 -7.04
C VAL A 34 -9.02 -10.61 -7.01
N GLY A 35 -8.10 -11.22 -6.25
CA GLY A 35 -8.06 -12.66 -6.01
C GLY A 35 -9.11 -13.19 -5.02
N GLY A 36 -10.02 -12.35 -4.52
CA GLY A 36 -11.15 -12.76 -3.68
C GLY A 36 -10.83 -13.13 -2.23
N ARG A 37 -9.59 -12.93 -1.76
CA ARG A 37 -9.22 -13.14 -0.35
C ARG A 37 -9.80 -12.07 0.58
N ILE A 38 -10.04 -10.87 0.05
CA ILE A 38 -10.81 -9.81 0.71
C ILE A 38 -12.03 -9.56 -0.17
N THR A 39 -13.20 -9.93 0.31
CA THR A 39 -14.43 -9.94 -0.49
C THR A 39 -15.03 -8.54 -0.63
N PRO A 40 -15.80 -8.26 -1.69
CA PRO A 40 -16.65 -7.07 -1.77
C PRO A 40 -17.49 -6.88 -0.51
N GLY A 41 -17.61 -5.64 -0.05
CA GLY A 41 -18.28 -5.28 1.20
C GLY A 41 -17.44 -5.43 2.47
N SER A 42 -16.31 -6.15 2.44
CA SER A 42 -15.41 -6.26 3.59
C SER A 42 -14.82 -4.90 3.97
N VAL A 43 -14.73 -4.63 5.27
CA VAL A 43 -14.10 -3.43 5.81
C VAL A 43 -12.60 -3.65 5.93
N LEU A 44 -11.81 -2.73 5.40
CA LEU A 44 -10.38 -2.68 5.61
C LEU A 44 -10.07 -2.13 7.00
N GLU A 45 -9.01 -2.63 7.61
CA GLU A 45 -8.47 -2.11 8.87
C GLU A 45 -8.17 -0.61 8.78
N GLY A 46 -8.38 0.08 9.90
CA GLY A 46 -8.11 1.50 10.02
C GLY A 46 -6.63 1.83 9.87
N GLU A 47 -6.31 3.09 9.57
CA GLU A 47 -4.94 3.54 9.32
C GLU A 47 -3.97 3.21 10.47
N ILE A 48 -4.43 3.30 11.72
CA ILE A 48 -3.61 3.03 12.91
C ILE A 48 -3.29 1.52 12.99
N GLU A 49 -4.32 0.69 13.06
CA GLU A 49 -4.21 -0.77 13.21
C GLU A 49 -3.42 -1.40 12.06
N ALA A 50 -3.74 -1.01 10.82
CA ALA A 50 -3.07 -1.53 9.64
C ALA A 50 -1.58 -1.13 9.61
N SER A 51 -1.25 0.10 10.01
CA SER A 51 0.13 0.57 10.05
C SER A 51 0.96 -0.18 11.09
N GLU A 52 0.39 -0.45 12.26
CA GLU A 52 1.04 -1.24 13.32
C GLU A 52 1.25 -2.69 12.89
N ARG A 53 0.21 -3.33 12.35
CA ARG A 53 0.28 -4.73 11.88
C ARG A 53 1.25 -4.92 10.72
N LEU A 54 1.22 -4.01 9.75
CA LEU A 54 2.08 -4.07 8.55
C LEU A 54 3.48 -3.49 8.80
N LYS A 55 3.73 -2.87 9.97
CA LYS A 55 4.98 -2.15 10.30
C LYS A 55 5.35 -1.09 9.27
N VAL A 56 4.36 -0.32 8.82
CA VAL A 56 4.50 0.78 7.85
C VAL A 56 4.11 2.10 8.48
N SER A 57 4.49 3.23 7.87
CA SER A 57 4.01 4.52 8.33
C SER A 57 2.54 4.73 7.96
N ARG A 58 1.80 5.43 8.82
CA ARG A 58 0.41 5.84 8.61
C ARG A 58 0.20 6.53 7.27
N THR A 59 1.09 7.47 6.94
CA THR A 59 1.10 8.14 5.63
C THR A 59 1.27 7.17 4.46
N ALA A 60 2.14 6.16 4.54
CA ALA A 60 2.31 5.20 3.46
C ALA A 60 1.05 4.33 3.25
N TYR A 61 0.41 3.90 4.34
CA TYR A 61 -0.85 3.15 4.26
C TYR A 61 -1.96 4.02 3.65
N ARG A 62 -2.07 5.28 4.08
CA ARG A 62 -3.07 6.22 3.53
C ARG A 62 -2.88 6.47 2.04
N GLU A 63 -1.64 6.61 1.56
CA GLU A 63 -1.39 6.72 0.11
C GLU A 63 -1.76 5.43 -0.64
N ALA A 64 -1.52 4.25 -0.04
CA ALA A 64 -1.94 2.98 -0.63
C ALA A 64 -3.47 2.89 -0.76
N VAL A 65 -4.20 3.30 0.28
CA VAL A 65 -5.67 3.41 0.26
C VAL A 65 -6.12 4.38 -0.83
N ARG A 66 -5.46 5.53 -1.02
CA ARG A 66 -5.81 6.44 -2.13
C ARG A 66 -5.64 5.81 -3.50
N ILE A 67 -4.57 5.04 -3.72
CA ILE A 67 -4.34 4.31 -4.98
C ILE A 67 -5.47 3.31 -5.24
N LEU A 68 -5.84 2.52 -4.23
CA LEU A 68 -6.92 1.55 -4.34
C LEU A 68 -8.28 2.21 -4.61
N ALA A 69 -8.54 3.35 -3.97
CA ALA A 69 -9.77 4.13 -4.19
C ALA A 69 -9.83 4.72 -5.61
N ALA A 70 -8.70 5.24 -6.11
CA ALA A 70 -8.60 5.74 -7.48
C ALA A 70 -8.85 4.67 -8.56
N LYS A 71 -8.64 3.39 -8.21
CA LYS A 71 -8.90 2.22 -9.07
C LYS A 71 -10.31 1.63 -8.90
N GLY A 72 -11.12 2.23 -8.02
CA GLY A 72 -12.48 1.78 -7.73
C GLY A 72 -12.55 0.51 -6.88
N LEU A 73 -11.43 -0.05 -6.42
CA LEU A 73 -11.40 -1.29 -5.64
C LEU A 73 -11.98 -1.12 -4.24
N ILE A 74 -11.92 0.09 -3.70
CA ILE A 74 -12.44 0.43 -2.38
C ILE A 74 -13.18 1.76 -2.40
N GLU A 75 -14.02 1.98 -1.39
CA GLU A 75 -14.70 3.24 -1.15
C GLU A 75 -14.64 3.61 0.34
N SER A 76 -14.49 4.91 0.62
CA SER A 76 -14.54 5.44 1.99
C SER A 76 -15.92 6.00 2.28
N ARG A 77 -16.52 5.58 3.40
CA ARG A 77 -17.90 5.91 3.74
C ARG A 77 -17.98 6.43 5.17
N PRO A 78 -18.66 7.57 5.40
CA PRO A 78 -18.81 8.12 6.75
C PRO A 78 -19.38 7.08 7.71
N LYS A 79 -18.81 6.99 8.92
CA LYS A 79 -19.20 6.07 10.02
C LYS A 79 -18.95 4.59 9.76
N LEU A 80 -18.66 4.17 8.53
CA LEU A 80 -18.46 2.76 8.16
C LEU A 80 -17.02 2.42 7.78
N GLY A 81 -16.16 3.43 7.62
CA GLY A 81 -14.76 3.24 7.28
C GLY A 81 -14.53 2.96 5.80
N THR A 82 -13.40 2.33 5.50
CA THR A 82 -12.99 1.97 4.15
C THR A 82 -13.43 0.54 3.85
N ARG A 83 -14.14 0.32 2.75
CA ARG A 83 -14.64 -1.01 2.37
C ARG A 83 -14.26 -1.37 0.94
N VAL A 84 -14.20 -2.66 0.65
CA VAL A 84 -14.08 -3.17 -0.72
C VAL A 84 -15.35 -2.88 -1.49
N SER A 85 -15.19 -2.26 -2.66
CA SER A 85 -16.29 -1.94 -3.57
C SER A 85 -16.79 -3.18 -4.30
N GLU A 86 -18.04 -3.13 -4.75
CA GLU A 86 -18.58 -4.11 -5.70
C GLU A 86 -17.74 -4.20 -6.98
N PRO A 87 -17.52 -5.40 -7.57
CA PRO A 87 -16.69 -5.58 -8.76
C PRO A 87 -17.09 -4.71 -9.96
N ARG A 88 -18.39 -4.38 -10.07
CA ARG A 88 -18.91 -3.47 -11.12
C ARG A 88 -18.37 -2.05 -11.03
N ARG A 89 -17.78 -1.65 -9.90
CA ARG A 89 -17.17 -0.33 -9.69
C ARG A 89 -15.67 -0.33 -9.97
N TRP A 90 -15.05 -1.50 -10.14
CA TRP A 90 -13.61 -1.60 -10.35
C TRP A 90 -13.26 -1.05 -11.74
N HIS A 91 -12.14 -0.34 -11.83
CA HIS A 91 -11.60 0.11 -13.11
C HIS A 91 -10.88 -1.06 -13.78
N LEU A 92 -11.63 -2.01 -14.35
CA LEU A 92 -11.09 -3.26 -14.90
C LEU A 92 -10.11 -3.06 -16.08
N LEU A 93 -10.12 -1.87 -16.71
CA LEU A 93 -9.19 -1.52 -17.78
C LEU A 93 -7.92 -0.81 -17.27
N ASP A 94 -7.82 -0.56 -15.97
CA ASP A 94 -6.62 0.00 -15.36
C ASP A 94 -5.49 -1.06 -15.43
N PRO A 95 -4.32 -0.73 -16.02
CA PRO A 95 -3.22 -1.69 -16.20
C PRO A 95 -2.74 -2.34 -14.91
N ASP A 96 -2.77 -1.62 -13.78
CA ASP A 96 -2.38 -2.20 -12.51
C ASP A 96 -3.43 -3.21 -12.06
N VAL A 97 -4.73 -2.89 -12.16
CA VAL A 97 -5.83 -3.81 -11.78
C VAL A 97 -5.78 -5.09 -12.62
N ILE A 98 -5.49 -4.98 -13.93
CA ILE A 98 -5.29 -6.15 -14.80
C ILE A 98 -4.09 -6.99 -14.34
N SER A 99 -3.07 -6.36 -13.75
CA SER A 99 -1.84 -7.01 -13.31
C SER A 99 -1.90 -7.59 -11.88
N TRP A 100 -3.02 -7.45 -11.18
CA TRP A 100 -3.18 -7.80 -9.76
C TRP A 100 -4.00 -9.07 -9.56
#